data_AF-A0A9W4B012-F1
#
_entry.id   AF-A0A9W4B012-F1
#
_cell.length_a   1.000
_cell.length_b   1.000
_cell.length_c   1.000
_cell.angle_alpha   90.00
_cell.angle_beta   90.00
_cell.angle_gamma   90.00
#
_symmetry.space_group_name_H-M   'P 1'
#
loop_
_entity.id
_entity.type
_entity.pdbx_description
1 polymer ?
#
loop_
_entity_poly.entity_id
_entity_poly.type
_entity_poly.pdbx_seq_one_letter_code
_entity_poly.pdbx_strand_id
1 'polypeptide(L)' 'MTVRDQVSIAGVPWPVYKVLALAVAAIVLVIVAVATASAAPAVLAAAAAGTVVWLGLGAFQSTD' A
#
# COMPACT_ATOMS: atom_id res chain seq x y z
N MET A 1 -10.43 -22.83 -6.33
CA MET A 1 -10.23 -21.36 -6.21
C MET A 1 -10.39 -20.96 -4.75
N THR A 2 -9.33 -21.06 -3.94
CA THR A 2 -9.40 -20.63 -2.55
C THR A 2 -9.30 -19.10 -2.50
N VAL A 3 -10.30 -18.45 -1.91
CA VAL A 3 -10.51 -16.99 -1.79
C VAL A 3 -9.46 -16.32 -0.88
N ARG A 4 -8.17 -16.68 -0.97
CA ARG A 4 -7.15 -16.21 -0.01
C ARG A 4 -6.43 -14.93 -0.45
N ASP A 5 -6.48 -14.59 -1.73
CA ASP A 5 -5.69 -13.47 -2.28
C ASP A 5 -6.51 -12.24 -2.67
N GLN A 6 -7.83 -12.29 -2.45
CA GLN A 6 -8.72 -11.18 -2.75
C GLN A 6 -9.66 -10.86 -1.59
N VAL A 7 -9.87 -9.56 -1.37
CA VAL A 7 -10.79 -9.00 -0.41
C VAL A 7 -11.86 -8.23 -1.16
N SER A 8 -13.13 -8.43 -0.82
CA SER A 8 -14.22 -7.65 -1.41
C SER A 8 -14.24 -6.27 -0.78
N ILE A 9 -14.06 -5.23 -1.60
CA ILE A 9 -14.13 -3.82 -1.19
C ILE A 9 -15.23 -3.17 -2.02
N ALA A 10 -16.29 -2.71 -1.35
CA ALA A 10 -17.46 -2.11 -2.01
C ALA A 10 -18.04 -2.97 -3.16
N GLY A 11 -18.04 -4.30 -2.98
CA GLY A 11 -18.51 -5.26 -3.99
C GLY A 11 -17.51 -5.57 -5.10
N VAL A 12 -16.36 -4.88 -5.15
CA VAL A 12 -15.30 -5.15 -6.12
C VAL A 12 -14.26 -6.10 -5.51
N PRO A 13 -13.90 -7.20 -6.17
CA PRO A 13 -12.79 -8.04 -5.75
C PRO A 13 -11.47 -7.28 -5.87
N TRP A 14 -10.82 -7.02 -4.73
CA TRP A 14 -9.53 -6.34 -4.67
C TRP A 14 -8.42 -7.32 -4.30
N PRO A 15 -7.30 -7.32 -5.01
CA PRO A 15 -6.12 -8.06 -4.59
C PRO A 15 -5.57 -7.58 -3.24
N VAL A 16 -5.21 -8.51 -2.36
CA VAL A 16 -4.71 -8.20 -1.00
C VAL A 16 -3.45 -7.34 -1.02
N TYR A 17 -2.56 -7.53 -2.01
CA TYR A 17 -1.31 -6.75 -2.10
C TYR A 17 -1.54 -5.24 -2.26
N LYS A 18 -2.64 -4.83 -2.92
CA LYS A 18 -3.00 -3.41 -3.06
C LYS A 18 -3.39 -2.82 -1.71
N VAL A 19 -4.13 -3.56 -0.90
CA VAL A 19 -4.52 -3.14 0.45
C VAL A 19 -3.28 -3.03 1.35
N LEU A 20 -2.35 -3.98 1.24
CA LEU A 20 -1.09 -3.93 1.98
C LEU A 20 -0.25 -2.72 1.59
N ALA A 21 -0.16 -2.40 0.29
CA ALA A 21 0.53 -1.20 -0.18
C ALA A 21 -0.07 0.10 0.39
N LEU A 22 -1.40 0.20 0.45
CA LEU A 22 -2.08 1.34 1.07
C LEU A 22 -1.85 1.41 2.58
N ALA A 23 -1.86 0.27 3.28
CA ALA A 23 -1.57 0.23 4.71
C ALA A 23 -0.14 0.70 5.02
N VAL A 24 0.85 0.25 4.23
CA VAL A 24 2.23 0.71 4.38
C VAL A 24 2.35 2.22 4.10
N ALA A 25 1.73 2.71 3.03
CA ALA A 25 1.71 4.14 2.73
C ALA A 25 1.12 4.97 3.88
N ALA A 26 0.01 4.53 4.47
CA ALA A 26 -0.62 5.20 5.60
C ALA A 26 0.29 5.22 6.85
N ILE A 27 0.97 4.11 7.14
CA ILE A 27 1.93 4.02 8.25
C ILE A 27 3.10 5.00 8.02
N VAL A 28 3.69 5.00 6.82
CA VAL A 28 4.80 5.90 6.48
C VAL A 28 4.36 7.36 6.58
N LEU A 29 3.14 7.69 6.12
CA LEU A 29 2.58 9.03 6.24
C LEU A 29 2.56 9.50 7.69
N VAL A 30 2.01 8.67 8.60
CA VAL A 30 1.92 9.00 10.03
C VAL A 30 3.31 9.14 10.64
N ILE A 31 4.21 8.20 10.38
CA ILE A 31 5.58 8.22 10.92
C ILE A 31 6.31 9.49 10.49
N VAL A 32 6.30 9.82 9.20
CA VAL A 32 7.02 10.97 8.67
C VAL A 32 6.36 12.28 9.10
N ALA A 33 5.02 12.34 9.15
CA ALA A 33 4.31 13.52 9.64
C ALA A 33 4.64 13.80 11.11
N VAL A 34 4.66 12.78 11.96
CA VAL A 34 5.01 12.92 13.39
C VAL A 34 6.49 13.29 13.56
N ALA A 35 7.39 12.64 12.82
CA ALA A 35 8.83 12.89 12.93
C ALA A 35 9.26 14.27 12.43
N THR A 36 8.57 14.81 11.42
CA THR A 36 8.96 16.07 10.75
C THR A 36 8.05 17.26 11.06
N ALA A 37 6.89 17.01 11.69
CA ALA A 37 5.80 17.99 11.85
C ALA A 37 5.41 18.69 10.53
N SER A 38 5.60 18.04 9.37
CA SER A 38 5.38 18.63 8.06
C SER A 38 4.64 17.68 7.12
N ALA A 39 3.60 18.20 6.47
CA ALA A 39 2.79 17.44 5.52
C ALA A 39 3.54 17.17 4.20
N ALA A 40 4.40 18.09 3.77
CA ALA A 40 5.10 17.99 2.48
C ALA A 40 5.98 16.73 2.36
N PRO A 41 6.95 16.47 3.26
CA PRO A 41 7.76 15.25 3.20
C PRO A 41 6.92 13.99 3.52
N ALA A 42 5.89 14.11 4.35
CA ALA A 42 5.06 12.98 4.75
C ALA A 42 4.26 12.39 3.60
N VAL A 43 3.59 13.24 2.81
CA VAL A 43 2.81 12.78 1.64
C VAL A 43 3.74 12.21 0.57
N LEU A 44 4.89 12.85 0.31
CA LEU A 44 5.84 12.38 -0.70
C LEU A 44 6.45 11.02 -0.32
N ALA A 45 6.88 10.87 0.93
CA ALA A 45 7.45 9.61 1.43
C ALA A 45 6.41 8.48 1.44
N ALA A 46 5.18 8.77 1.87
CA ALA A 46 4.07 7.82 1.86
C ALA A 46 3.72 7.35 0.44
N ALA A 47 3.63 8.29 -0.51
CA ALA A 47 3.37 7.97 -1.90
C ALA A 47 4.49 7.10 -2.50
N ALA A 48 5.75 7.47 -2.27
CA ALA A 48 6.90 6.69 -2.72
C ALA A 48 6.89 5.27 -2.14
N ALA A 49 6.68 5.12 -0.83
CA ALA A 49 6.61 3.82 -0.17
C ALA A 49 5.45 2.97 -0.70
N GLY A 50 4.25 3.56 -0.84
CA GLY A 50 3.09 2.89 -1.41
C GLY A 50 3.33 2.39 -2.83
N THR A 51 3.93 3.22 -3.69
CA THR A 51 4.27 2.83 -5.07
C THR A 51 5.29 1.69 -5.10
N VAL A 52 6.35 1.75 -4.29
CA VAL A 52 7.38 0.69 -4.24
C VAL A 52 6.78 -0.63 -3.77
N VAL A 53 5.96 -0.60 -2.71
CA VAL A 53 5.30 -1.82 -2.20
C VAL A 53 4.30 -2.37 -3.21
N TRP A 54 3.52 -1.50 -3.86
CA TRP A 54 2.56 -1.91 -4.87
C TRP A 54 3.24 -2.59 -6.06
N LEU A 55 4.30 -1.98 -6.61
CA LEU A 55 5.04 -2.54 -7.75
C LEU A 55 5.79 -3.80 -7.36
N GLY A 56 6.47 -3.81 -6.21
CA GLY A 56 7.21 -4.97 -5.72
C GLY A 56 6.31 -6.18 -5.55
N LEU A 57 5.24 -6.06 -4.76
CA LEU A 57 4.31 -7.16 -4.52
C LEU A 57 3.52 -7.55 -5.79
N GLY A 58 3.13 -6.57 -6.61
CA GLY A 58 2.45 -6.83 -7.88
C GLY A 58 3.31 -7.64 -8.85
N ALA A 59 4.62 -7.37 -8.90
CA ALA A 59 5.56 -8.14 -9.73
C ALA A 59 5.70 -9.60 -9.25
N PHE A 60 5.77 -9.83 -7.94
CA PHE A 60 5.80 -11.19 -7.38
C PHE A 60 4.51 -11.96 -7.67
N GLN A 61 3.35 -11.33 -7.45
CA GLN A 61 2.05 -11.99 -7.68
C GLN A 61 1.73 -12.24 -9.15
N SER A 62 2.41 -11.56 -10.09
CA SER A 62 2.22 -11.79 -11.54
C SER A 62 3.06 -12.94 -12.08
N THR A 63 4.02 -13.44 -11.29
CA THR A 63 4.96 -14.51 -11.69
C THR A 63 4.49 -15.90 -11.23
N ASP A 64 3.61 -15.97 -10.22
CA ASP A 64 2.90 -17.18 -9.79
C ASP A 64 1.66 -17.45 -10.66
#